data_AF-A0A7C7US69-F1
#
_entry.id   AF-A0A7C7US69-F1
#
_cell.length_a   1.000
_cell.length_b   1.000
_cell.length_c   1.000
_cell.angle_alpha   90.00
_cell.angle_beta   90.00
_cell.angle_gamma   90.00
#
_symmetry.space_group_name_H-M   'P 1'
#
loop_
_entity.id
_entity.type
_entity.pdbx_description
1 polymer ?
#
loop_
_entity_poly.entity_id
_entity_poly.type
_entity_poly.pdbx_seq_one_letter_code
_entity_poly.pdbx_strand_id
1 'polypeptide(L)'
;MKTITIPETRFEVLLEMLATQPPRLLQDDQVKGFLLSPEQYEAVIELLEDIEDLQDALQAEAEYQAGQGRPFAEYDAERKARTGVRG
;
A
#
# COMPACT_ATOMS: atom_id res chain seq x y z
N MET A 1 -7.65 16.58 15.64
CA MET A 1 -7.90 15.16 15.97
C MET A 1 -9.32 15.05 16.53
N LYS A 2 -10.15 14.15 15.99
CA LYS A 2 -11.44 13.79 16.60
C LYS A 2 -11.24 12.54 17.44
N THR A 3 -11.55 12.62 18.73
CA THR A 3 -11.44 11.48 19.65
C THR A 3 -12.78 10.76 19.67
N ILE A 4 -12.77 9.45 19.44
CA ILE A 4 -13.95 8.58 19.60
C ILE A 4 -13.78 7.88 20.94
N THR A 5 -14.68 8.12 21.89
CA THR A 5 -14.62 7.51 23.23
C THR A 5 -15.27 6.13 23.19
N ILE A 6 -14.51 5.09 23.51
CA ILE A 6 -15.01 3.71 23.59
C ILE A 6 -15.17 3.36 25.09
N PRO A 7 -16.35 2.92 25.54
CA PRO A 7 -16.53 2.45 26.91
C PRO A 7 -15.60 1.27 27.22
N GLU A 8 -14.93 1.29 28.38
CA GLU A 8 -13.99 0.21 28.79
C GLU A 8 -14.63 -1.18 28.76
N THR A 9 -15.92 -1.28 29.09
CA THR A 9 -16.69 -2.55 29.07
C THR A 9 -16.85 -3.17 27.68
N ARG A 10 -16.50 -2.44 26.62
CA ARG A 10 -16.55 -2.93 25.23
C ARG A 10 -15.17 -3.18 24.63
N PHE A 11 -14.10 -2.87 25.35
CA PHE A 11 -12.74 -2.97 24.81
C PHE A 11 -12.34 -4.43 24.55
N GLU A 12 -12.61 -5.34 25.48
CA GLU A 12 -12.32 -6.77 25.31
C GLU A 12 -13.10 -7.38 24.13
N VAL A 13 -14.38 -7.05 24.01
CA VAL A 13 -15.23 -7.51 22.89
C VAL A 13 -14.69 -7.03 21.54
N LEU A 14 -14.15 -5.81 21.46
CA LEU A 14 -13.55 -5.30 20.24
C LEU A 14 -12.27 -6.05 19.87
N LEU A 15 -11.46 -6.44 20.84
CA LEU A 15 -10.26 -7.25 20.62
C LEU A 15 -10.61 -8.66 20.13
N GLU A 16 -11.63 -9.30 20.70
CA GLU A 16 -12.12 -10.59 20.20
C GLU A 16 -12.65 -10.49 18.76
N MET A 17 -13.35 -9.40 18.43
CA MET A 17 -13.83 -9.17 17.06
C MET A 17 -12.70 -9.00 16.05
N LEU A 18 -11.58 -8.34 16.43
CA LEU A 18 -10.42 -8.20 15.55
C LEU A 18 -9.89 -9.54 15.03
N ALA A 19 -10.00 -10.62 15.80
CA ALA A 19 -9.57 -11.95 15.39
C ALA A 19 -10.42 -12.57 14.26
N THR A 20 -11.62 -12.02 13.98
CA THR A 20 -12.55 -12.56 12.99
C THR A 20 -12.87 -11.58 11.87
N GLN A 21 -13.20 -10.32 12.19
CA GLN A 21 -13.36 -9.25 11.21
C GLN A 21 -13.04 -7.87 11.83
N PRO A 22 -12.50 -6.91 11.05
CA PRO A 22 -12.31 -5.54 11.51
C PRO A 22 -13.64 -4.86 11.91
N PRO A 23 -13.83 -4.46 13.18
CA PRO A 23 -15.05 -3.77 13.58
C PRO A 23 -15.09 -2.34 12.99
N ARG A 24 -16.31 -1.90 12.65
CA ARG A 24 -16.58 -0.55 12.13
C ARG A 24 -16.76 0.43 13.27
N LEU A 25 -16.10 1.58 13.19
CA LEU A 25 -16.28 2.70 14.09
C LEU A 25 -17.34 3.64 13.52
N LEU A 26 -18.45 3.81 14.26
CA LEU A 26 -19.57 4.65 13.88
C LEU A 26 -19.57 5.97 14.68
N GLN A 27 -19.86 7.08 14.02
CA GLN A 27 -20.19 8.37 14.63
C GLN A 27 -21.42 8.93 13.91
N ASP A 28 -22.47 9.28 14.64
CA ASP A 28 -23.75 9.78 14.10
C ASP A 28 -24.31 8.84 12.99
N ASP A 29 -24.31 7.54 13.26
CA ASP A 29 -24.69 6.45 12.33
C ASP A 29 -23.88 6.37 11.02
N GLN A 30 -22.78 7.11 10.91
CA GLN A 30 -21.87 7.05 9.77
C GLN A 30 -20.59 6.30 10.12
N VAL A 31 -20.12 5.43 9.22
CA VAL A 31 -18.81 4.79 9.34
C VAL A 31 -17.73 5.85 9.19
N LYS A 32 -16.90 6.02 10.23
CA LYS A 32 -15.75 6.94 10.24
C LYS A 32 -14.41 6.23 10.17
N GLY A 33 -14.38 4.94 10.47
CA GLY A 33 -13.16 4.15 10.40
C GLY A 33 -13.38 2.68 10.70
N PHE A 34 -12.29 1.93 10.63
CA PHE A 34 -12.22 0.53 11.01
C PHE A 34 -11.13 0.37 12.05
N LEU A 35 -11.36 -0.50 13.03
CA LEU A 35 -10.30 -0.91 13.93
C LEU A 35 -9.57 -2.09 13.30
N LEU A 36 -8.24 -2.03 13.29
CA LEU A 36 -7.36 -3.08 12.80
C LEU A 36 -6.36 -3.41 13.90
N SER A 37 -5.97 -4.67 14.01
CA SER A 37 -4.76 -5.03 14.75
C SER A 37 -3.53 -4.52 13.98
N PRO A 38 -2.37 -4.36 14.65
CA PRO A 38 -1.13 -4.00 13.96
C PRO A 38 -0.81 -4.93 12.78
N GLU A 39 -0.99 -6.23 12.97
CA GLU A 39 -0.72 -7.25 11.94
C GLU A 39 -1.69 -7.14 10.77
N GLN A 40 -2.98 -6.85 11.04
CA GLN A 40 -3.97 -6.61 9.98
C GLN A 40 -3.66 -5.33 9.20
N TYR A 41 -3.21 -4.29 9.89
CA TYR A 41 -2.82 -3.05 9.24
C TYR A 41 -1.61 -3.28 8.32
N GLU A 42 -0.58 -3.97 8.81
CA GLU A 42 0.63 -4.29 8.05
C GLU A 42 0.30 -5.13 6.80
N ALA A 43 -0.53 -6.16 6.94
CA ALA A 43 -0.98 -6.97 5.82
C ALA A 43 -1.77 -6.17 4.76
N VAL A 44 -2.54 -5.14 5.17
CA VAL A 44 -3.21 -4.24 4.23
C VAL A 44 -2.22 -3.37 3.48
N ILE A 45 -1.18 -2.87 4.16
CA ILE A 45 -0.14 -2.08 3.52
C ILE A 45 0.63 -2.92 2.50
N GLU A 46 1.09 -4.12 2.88
CA GLU A 46 1.78 -5.04 1.98
C GLU A 46 0.95 -5.34 0.72
N LEU A 47 -0.36 -5.61 0.90
CA LEU A 47 -1.25 -5.85 -0.24
C LEU A 47 -1.40 -4.62 -1.16
N LEU A 48 -1.39 -3.41 -0.61
CA LEU A 48 -1.46 -2.19 -1.41
C LEU A 48 -0.17 -1.99 -2.22
N GLU A 49 0.99 -2.28 -1.64
CA GLU A 49 2.28 -2.24 -2.32
C GLU A 49 2.33 -3.26 -3.47
N ASP A 50 1.88 -4.50 -3.23
CA ASP A 50 1.77 -5.53 -4.27
C ASP A 50 0.88 -5.09 -5.45
N ILE A 51 -0.22 -4.39 -5.16
CA ILE A 51 -1.12 -3.86 -6.19
C ILE A 51 -0.45 -2.75 -7.00
N GLU A 52 0.31 -1.88 -6.35
CA GLU A 52 1.07 -0.82 -7.03
C GLU A 52 2.13 -1.40 -7.96
N ASP A 53 2.90 -2.39 -7.48
CA ASP A 53 3.90 -3.11 -8.29
C ASP A 53 3.27 -3.77 -9.53
N LEU A 54 2.09 -4.37 -9.38
CA LEU A 54 1.36 -4.96 -10.51
C LEU A 54 0.90 -3.90 -11.52
N GLN A 55 0.48 -2.72 -11.06
CA GLN A 55 0.12 -1.62 -11.94
C GLN A 55 1.32 -1.09 -12.72
N ASP A 56 2.46 -0.93 -12.05
CA ASP A 56 3.71 -0.52 -12.66
C ASP A 56 4.20 -1.53 -13.72
N ALA A 57 4.09 -2.82 -13.42
CA ALA A 57 4.41 -3.88 -14.38
C ALA A 57 3.53 -3.83 -15.64
N LEU A 58 2.22 -3.64 -15.47
CA LEU A 58 1.28 -3.50 -16.58
C LEU A 58 1.58 -2.25 -17.42
N GLN A 59 1.90 -1.14 -16.77
CA GLN A 59 2.27 0.10 -17.45
C GLN A 59 3.58 -0.08 -18.25
N ALA A 60 4.60 -0.70 -17.66
CA ALA A 60 5.85 -1.00 -18.33
C ALA A 60 5.67 -1.92 -19.54
N GLU A 61 4.79 -2.94 -19.43
CA GLU A 61 4.43 -3.79 -20.56
C GLU A 61 3.75 -2.98 -21.68
N ALA A 62 2.80 -2.11 -21.34
CA ALA A 62 2.13 -1.26 -22.31
C ALA A 62 3.11 -0.32 -23.04
N GLU A 63 4.04 0.30 -22.32
CA GLU A 63 5.10 1.14 -22.88
C GLU A 63 6.03 0.35 -23.81
N TYR A 64 6.41 -0.87 -23.41
CA TYR A 64 7.20 -1.76 -24.25
C TYR A 64 6.46 -2.11 -25.55
N GLN A 65 5.20 -2.51 -25.48
CA GLN A 65 4.38 -2.84 -26.65
C GLN A 65 4.14 -1.63 -27.57
N ALA A 66 4.03 -0.43 -26.99
CA ALA A 66 3.91 0.82 -27.72
C ALA A 66 5.25 1.31 -28.31
N GLY A 67 6.37 0.62 -28.04
CA GLY A 67 7.71 1.03 -28.46
C GLY A 67 8.20 2.31 -27.77
N GLN A 68 7.61 2.67 -26.62
CA GLN A 68 7.96 3.84 -25.81
C GLN A 68 9.14 3.59 -24.87
N GLY A 69 9.63 2.35 -24.81
CA GLY A 69 10.84 2.01 -24.07
C GLY A 69 12.09 2.67 -24.65
N ARG A 70 13.04 3.05 -23.79
CA ARG A 70 14.36 3.53 -24.23
C ARG A 70 15.31 2.35 -24.52
N PRO A 71 16.19 2.44 -25.52
CA PRO A 71 17.22 1.43 -25.76
C PRO A 71 18.17 1.28 -24.57
N PHE A 72 18.49 0.03 -24.19
CA PHE A 72 19.43 -0.26 -23.10
C PHE A 72 20.80 0.40 -23.31
N ALA A 73 21.28 0.47 -24.56
CA ALA A 73 22.55 1.10 -24.89
C ALA A 73 22.61 2.59 -24.54
N GLU A 74 21.50 3.32 -24.74
CA GLU A 74 21.41 4.75 -24.41
C GLU A 74 21.40 4.95 -22.90
N TYR A 75 20.61 4.15 -22.17
CA TYR A 75 20.61 4.17 -20.72
C TYR A 75 21.98 3.82 -20.11
N ASP A 76 22.63 2.78 -20.61
CA ASP A 76 23.92 2.34 -20.08
C ASP A 76 25.01 3.40 -20.32
N ALA A 77 24.98 4.09 -21.46
CA ALA A 77 25.86 5.22 -21.74
C ALA A 77 25.64 6.39 -20.76
N GLU A 78 24.39 6.78 -20.50
CA GLU A 78 24.04 7.82 -19.50
C GLU A 78 24.48 7.42 -18.08
N ARG A 79 24.23 6.17 -17.69
CA ARG A 79 24.59 5.63 -16.39
C ARG A 79 26.11 5.67 -16.18
N LYS A 80 26.89 5.17 -17.15
CA LYS A 80 28.36 5.18 -17.13
C LYS A 80 28.92 6.61 -17.10
N ALA A 81 28.29 7.55 -17.80
CA ALA A 81 28.65 8.96 -17.75
C ALA A 81 28.39 9.59 -16.37
N ARG A 82 27.31 9.24 -15.67
CA ARG A 82 27.02 9.72 -14.30
C ARG A 82 27.93 9.13 -13.24
N THR A 83 28.23 7.83 -13.32
CA THR A 83 29.02 7.13 -12.28
C THR A 83 30.52 7.16 -12.53
N GLY A 84 30.96 7.62 -13.71
CA GLY A 84 32.38 7.67 -14.08
C GLY A 84 33.02 6.29 -14.29
N VAL A 85 32.23 5.22 -14.26
CA VAL A 85 32.71 3.85 -14.49
C VAL A 85 32.76 3.61 -16.00
N ARG A 86 33.98 3.55 -16.55
CA ARG A 86 34.20 3.07 -17.92
C ARG A 86 34.09 1.54 -17.92
N GLY A 87 33.22 1.02 -18.77
CA GLY A 87 33.10 -0.42 -19.02
C GLY A 87 34.33 -0.97 -19.74
#